data_AF-A0A3N6TY85-F1
#
_entry.id   AF-A0A3N6TY85-F1
#
_cell.length_a   1.000
_cell.length_b   1.000
_cell.length_c   1.000
_cell.angle_alpha   90.00
_cell.angle_beta   90.00
_cell.angle_gamma   90.00
#
_symmetry.space_group_name_H-M   'P 1'
#
loop_
_entity.id
_entity.type
_entity.pdbx_description
1 polymer ?
#
loop_
_entity_poly.entity_id
_entity_poly.type
_entity_poly.pdbx_seq_one_letter_code
_entity_poly.pdbx_strand_id
1 'polypeptide(L)'
;MNVKLPVFFAVVMAAATSFSALSATSVDQSQSQNLQEMGTVSISGVRGSLDDATHRLREKAQDAGASYYRIIGVDNPGDSSLWTGTAKMYR
;
A
#
# COMPACT_ATOMS: atom_id res chain seq x y z
N MET A 1 -53.28 24.92 -19.75
CA MET A 1 -52.13 25.68 -19.23
C MET A 1 -51.28 24.72 -18.44
N ASN A 2 -50.01 24.62 -18.84
CA ASN A 2 -49.06 23.60 -18.41
C ASN A 2 -48.27 24.15 -17.22
N VAL A 3 -48.12 23.36 -16.16
CA VAL A 3 -46.97 23.49 -15.24
C VAL A 3 -46.59 22.12 -14.72
N LYS A 4 -45.45 21.63 -15.22
CA LYS A 4 -44.73 20.45 -14.76
C LYS A 4 -43.90 20.88 -13.55
N LEU A 5 -44.08 20.26 -12.39
CA LEU A 5 -43.21 20.49 -11.23
C LEU A 5 -41.90 19.68 -11.37
N PRO A 6 -40.74 20.25 -10.99
CA PRO A 6 -39.44 19.65 -11.21
C PRO A 6 -39.07 18.65 -10.11
N VAL A 7 -38.61 17.49 -10.56
CA VAL A 7 -37.48 16.70 -10.05
C VAL A 7 -36.86 17.15 -8.72
N PHE A 8 -36.94 16.28 -7.71
CA PHE A 8 -35.88 16.12 -6.69
C PHE A 8 -35.43 14.66 -6.69
N PHE A 9 -34.34 14.37 -7.40
CA PHE A 9 -33.61 13.11 -7.24
C PHE A 9 -32.97 13.11 -5.85
N ALA A 10 -33.54 12.36 -4.91
CA ALA A 10 -32.86 12.04 -3.66
C ALA A 10 -31.70 11.08 -3.98
N VAL A 11 -30.53 11.64 -4.23
CA VAL A 11 -29.27 10.89 -4.25
C VAL A 11 -28.96 10.51 -2.81
N VAL A 12 -29.21 9.26 -2.45
CA VAL A 12 -28.58 8.63 -1.28
C VAL A 12 -27.68 7.53 -1.78
N MET A 13 -26.56 7.93 -2.40
CA MET A 13 -25.36 7.09 -2.42
C MET A 13 -24.70 7.25 -1.05
N ALA A 14 -25.15 6.45 -0.09
CA ALA A 14 -24.38 6.17 1.11
C ALA A 14 -24.03 4.68 1.10
N ALA A 15 -23.30 4.25 0.06
CA ALA A 15 -22.49 3.05 0.20
C ALA A 15 -21.36 3.43 1.17
N ALA A 16 -21.55 3.15 2.46
CA ALA A 16 -20.45 3.11 3.40
C ALA A 16 -19.45 2.10 2.84
N THR A 17 -18.41 2.58 2.19
CA THR A 17 -17.29 1.73 1.79
C THR A 17 -16.67 1.29 3.10
N SER A 18 -17.00 0.07 3.52
CA SER A 18 -16.32 -0.59 4.62
C SER A 18 -14.83 -0.57 4.29
N PHE A 19 -14.08 0.30 4.94
CA PHE A 19 -12.63 0.26 4.93
C PHE A 19 -12.24 -0.93 5.80
N SER A 20 -12.30 -2.12 5.23
CA SER A 20 -11.56 -3.27 5.77
C SER A 20 -10.12 -2.78 5.89
N ALA A 21 -9.56 -2.80 7.11
CA ALA A 21 -8.17 -2.43 7.34
C ALA A 21 -7.26 -3.36 6.52
N LEU A 22 -6.96 -2.95 5.28
CA LEU A 22 -6.18 -3.75 4.35
C LEU A 22 -4.71 -3.58 4.77
N SER A 23 -4.11 -4.66 5.27
CA SER A 23 -2.65 -4.71 5.28
C SER A 23 -2.18 -4.69 3.83
N ALA A 24 -1.15 -3.91 3.55
CA ALA A 24 -0.52 -3.92 2.23
C ALA A 24 -0.15 -5.38 1.88
N THR A 25 -0.56 -5.83 0.70
CA THR A 25 -0.36 -7.22 0.24
C THR A 25 0.93 -7.30 -0.58
N SER A 26 1.76 -8.30 -0.32
CA SER A 26 2.98 -8.54 -1.12
C SER A 26 2.60 -9.06 -2.51
N VAL A 27 3.11 -8.43 -3.56
CA VAL A 27 2.87 -8.83 -4.95
C VAL A 27 4.17 -9.05 -5.71
N ASP A 28 4.12 -9.96 -6.67
CA ASP A 28 5.22 -10.22 -7.59
C ASP A 28 5.25 -9.22 -8.76
N GLN A 29 6.32 -9.30 -9.55
CA GLN A 29 6.48 -8.44 -10.72
C GLN A 29 5.30 -8.52 -11.68
N SER A 30 4.84 -9.73 -12.01
CA SER A 30 3.73 -9.96 -12.95
C SER A 30 2.43 -9.35 -12.46
N GLN A 31 2.13 -9.49 -11.16
CA GLN A 31 0.94 -8.94 -10.54
C GLN A 31 1.00 -7.41 -10.48
N SER A 32 2.19 -6.84 -10.26
CA SER A 32 2.38 -5.39 -10.21
C SER A 32 2.26 -4.67 -11.55
N GLN A 33 2.31 -5.37 -12.69
CA GLN A 33 2.25 -4.75 -14.02
C GLN A 33 0.93 -4.02 -14.30
N ASN A 34 -0.16 -4.50 -13.71
CA ASN A 34 -1.49 -3.90 -13.86
C ASN A 34 -1.86 -2.96 -12.70
N LEU A 35 -0.95 -2.75 -11.75
CA LEU A 35 -1.17 -1.88 -10.60
C LEU A 35 -0.56 -0.50 -10.84
N GLN A 36 -1.13 0.52 -10.20
CA GLN A 36 -0.61 1.88 -10.33
C GLN A 36 0.54 2.06 -9.34
N GLU A 37 1.77 2.27 -9.84
CA GLU A 37 2.93 2.59 -9.01
C GLU A 37 2.70 3.92 -8.27
N MET A 38 2.85 3.88 -6.95
CA MET A 38 2.71 5.02 -6.05
C MET A 38 4.07 5.60 -5.63
N GLY A 39 5.15 4.85 -5.80
CA GLY A 39 6.50 5.22 -5.42
C GLY A 39 7.23 4.10 -4.69
N THR A 40 8.26 4.46 -3.92
CA THR A 40 9.07 3.52 -3.14
C THR A 40 9.15 3.97 -1.68
N VAL A 41 9.23 2.99 -0.78
CA VAL A 41 9.58 3.16 0.62
C VAL A 41 10.87 2.42 0.91
N SER A 42 11.69 3.02 1.78
CA SER A 42 12.92 2.40 2.25
C SER A 42 12.96 2.32 3.77
N ILE A 43 13.63 1.30 4.27
CA ILE A 43 13.98 1.11 5.67
C ILE A 43 15.49 1.11 5.80
N SER A 44 15.94 1.56 6.96
CA SER A 44 17.32 1.44 7.40
C SER A 44 17.31 1.27 8.91
N GLY A 45 18.37 0.66 9.43
CA GLY A 45 18.53 0.58 10.87
C GLY A 45 17.69 -0.53 11.54
N VAL A 46 17.18 -1.51 10.79
CA VAL A 46 16.34 -2.58 11.36
C VAL A 46 17.22 -3.66 11.99
N ARG A 47 17.07 -3.86 13.30
CA ARG A 47 17.69 -4.98 14.03
C ARG A 47 16.86 -6.24 13.87
N GLY A 48 17.53 -7.40 13.91
CA GLY A 48 16.88 -8.70 13.89
C GLY A 48 17.16 -9.48 12.61
N SER A 49 16.11 -10.06 12.06
CA SER A 49 16.13 -10.95 10.90
C SER A 49 15.66 -10.26 9.62
N LEU A 50 15.78 -10.97 8.50
CA LEU A 50 15.19 -10.56 7.23
C LEU A 50 13.68 -10.33 7.36
N ASP A 51 12.99 -11.14 8.15
CA ASP A 51 11.54 -11.03 8.36
C ASP A 51 11.17 -9.75 9.11
N ASP A 52 11.99 -9.31 10.07
CA ASP A 52 11.79 -8.02 10.74
C ASP A 52 11.93 -6.87 9.73
N ALA A 53 12.89 -6.95 8.82
CA ALA A 53 13.09 -5.95 7.77
C ALA A 53 11.90 -5.91 6.79
N THR A 54 11.43 -7.06 6.32
CA THR A 54 10.28 -7.14 5.41
C THR A 54 8.99 -6.66 6.09
N HIS A 55 8.82 -6.98 7.39
CA HIS A 55 7.70 -6.51 8.20
C HIS A 55 7.67 -4.98 8.30
N ARG A 56 8.82 -4.35 8.59
CA ARG A 56 8.93 -2.89 8.64
C ARG A 56 8.66 -2.23 7.28
N LEU A 57 9.08 -2.86 6.18
CA LEU A 57 8.75 -2.38 4.83
C LEU A 57 7.24 -2.42 4.57
N ARG A 58 6.57 -3.51 4.95
CA ARG A 58 5.11 -3.67 4.84
C ARG A 58 4.38 -2.60 5.64
N GLU A 59 4.78 -2.38 6.90
CA GLU A 59 4.22 -1.32 7.75
C GLU A 59 4.36 0.06 7.09
N LYS A 60 5.57 0.41 6.63
CA LYS A 60 5.78 1.70 5.95
C LYS A 60 4.96 1.85 4.67
N ALA A 61 4.81 0.77 3.89
CA ALA A 61 3.98 0.80 2.68
C ALA A 61 2.50 1.01 3.04
N GLN A 62 2.01 0.34 4.08
CA GLN A 62 0.65 0.49 4.58
C GLN A 62 0.40 1.91 5.13
N ASP A 63 1.34 2.45 5.91
CA ASP A 63 1.27 3.82 6.45
C ASP A 63 1.27 4.87 5.34
N ALA A 64 1.95 4.59 4.22
CA ALA A 64 1.93 5.41 3.02
C ALA A 64 0.63 5.26 2.20
N GLY A 65 -0.30 4.40 2.62
CA GLY A 65 -1.58 4.17 1.96
C GLY A 65 -1.50 3.23 0.75
N ALA A 66 -0.47 2.39 0.65
CA ALA A 66 -0.36 1.41 -0.40
C ALA A 66 -1.28 0.21 -0.15
N SER A 67 -2.04 -0.19 -1.17
CA SER A 67 -2.83 -1.44 -1.16
C SER A 67 -1.93 -2.66 -1.37
N TYR A 68 -0.86 -2.48 -2.16
CA TYR A 68 0.09 -3.53 -2.51
C TYR A 68 1.52 -3.02 -2.40
N TYR A 69 2.45 -3.93 -2.13
CA TYR A 69 3.87 -3.62 -2.11
C TYR A 69 4.68 -4.76 -2.73
N ARG A 70 5.85 -4.40 -3.27
CA ARG A 70 6.82 -5.37 -3.79
C ARG A 70 8.20 -5.01 -3.27
N ILE A 71 8.83 -5.94 -2.59
CA ILE A 71 10.21 -5.77 -2.13
C ILE A 71 11.13 -5.88 -3.35
N ILE A 72 11.92 -4.83 -3.60
CA ILE A 72 12.85 -4.77 -4.74
C ILE A 72 14.32 -4.94 -4.32
N GLY A 73 14.61 -4.82 -3.02
CA GLY A 73 15.93 -5.12 -2.46
C GLY A 73 15.89 -5.08 -0.95
N VAL A 74 16.56 -6.03 -0.30
CA VAL A 74 16.83 -6.03 1.14
C VAL A 74 18.27 -6.50 1.30
N ASP A 75 19.04 -5.75 2.08
CA ASP A 75 20.47 -5.94 2.22
C ASP A 75 20.89 -5.85 3.69
N ASN A 76 21.88 -6.64 4.06
CA ASN A 76 22.57 -6.57 5.34
C ASN A 76 24.08 -6.64 5.08
N PRO A 77 24.86 -5.62 5.50
CA PRO A 77 26.31 -5.57 5.30
C PRO A 77 27.11 -6.72 5.94
N GLY A 78 26.49 -7.59 6.76
CA GLY A 78 27.11 -8.83 7.24
C GLY A 78 28.13 -8.68 8.36
N ASP A 79 28.41 -7.45 8.79
CA ASP A 79 29.32 -7.06 9.88
C ASP A 79 28.58 -6.80 11.21
N SER A 80 27.40 -7.42 11.41
CA SER A 80 26.41 -7.05 12.42
C SER A 80 25.67 -5.73 12.14
N SER A 81 25.79 -5.19 10.92
CA SER A 81 25.02 -4.03 10.50
C SER A 81 23.52 -4.30 10.44
N LEU A 82 22.81 -3.19 10.56
CA LEU A 82 21.36 -3.14 10.56
C LEU A 82 20.82 -3.40 9.16
N TRP A 83 19.70 -4.13 9.07
CA TRP A 83 19.04 -4.37 7.81
C TRP A 83 18.57 -3.07 7.16
N THR A 84 18.75 -3.01 5.85
CA THR A 84 18.24 -1.96 4.98
C THR A 84 17.44 -2.60 3.86
N GLY A 85 16.50 -1.87 3.30
CA GLY A 85 15.67 -2.42 2.23
C GLY A 85 14.80 -1.38 1.58
N THR A 86 14.32 -1.70 0.39
CA THR A 86 13.45 -0.87 -0.42
C THR A 86 12.32 -1.70 -1.01
N ALA A 87 11.11 -1.17 -0.92
CA ALA A 87 9.93 -1.73 -1.55
C ALA A 87 9.25 -0.70 -2.46
N LYS A 88 8.74 -1.14 -3.59
CA LYS A 88 7.80 -0.39 -4.42
C LYS A 88 6.39 -0.52 -3.85
N MET A 89 5.62 0.54 -3.96
CA MET A 89 4.25 0.65 -3.48
C MET A 89 3.29 0.79 -4.66
N TYR A 90 2.12 0.21 -4.52
CA TYR A 90 1.08 0.28 -5.53
C TYR A 90 -0.31 0.43 -4.89
N ARG A 91 -1.25 0.96 -5.70
CA ARG A 91 -2.68 1.03 -5.40
C ARG A 91 -3.49 0.27 -6.43
#